data_AF-A0A553JMU2-F1
#
_entry.id   AF-A0A553JMU2-F1
#
_cell.length_a   1.000
_cell.length_b   1.000
_cell.length_c   1.000
_cell.angle_alpha   90.00
_cell.angle_beta   90.00
_cell.angle_gamma   90.00
#
_symmetry.space_group_name_H-M   'P 1'
#
loop_
_entity.id
_entity.type
_entity.pdbx_description
1 polymer ?
#
loop_
_entity_poly.entity_id
_entity_poly.type
_entity_poly.pdbx_seq_one_letter_code
_entity_poly.pdbx_strand_id
1 'polypeptide(L)'
;MTTVNTVLDAFVAPSALFERFEYNQRQSSIVLVILSGLILVSYYLFFGGMTNEWLLAQQLDQVGELSIQEREIAQDMMMKTLPYTWAFVGGMTIVAHLFTVLGLSVFFTFLAKVSSIGIGKFTFRDWFYFISWCQLPWIVNYVGFSFLFLSSSTSDLPLSLIHYASLDQLFFNLSSNDSAYGLLTSLNLFLLWSITISILGLRKCFNMKPMMAVFISAFPYFAFFGIWFLFV
;
A
#
# COMPACT_ATOMS: atom_id res chain seq x y z
N MET A 1 -22.76 3.72 16.98
CA MET A 1 -22.27 4.33 15.74
C MET A 1 -22.22 3.24 14.68
N THR A 2 -22.70 3.50 13.47
CA THR A 2 -22.53 2.58 12.34
C THR A 2 -21.07 2.60 11.90
N THR A 3 -20.51 1.45 11.49
CA THR A 3 -19.13 1.31 10.99
C THR A 3 -18.76 2.36 9.93
N VAL A 4 -19.76 2.81 9.15
CA VAL A 4 -19.62 3.83 8.10
C VAL A 4 -19.18 5.19 8.66
N ASN A 5 -19.75 5.66 9.76
CA ASN A 5 -19.37 6.96 10.35
C ASN A 5 -17.93 6.92 10.89
N THR A 6 -17.52 5.79 11.47
CA THR A 6 -16.15 5.60 11.97
C THR A 6 -15.12 5.59 10.84
N VAL A 7 -15.45 5.02 9.68
CA VAL A 7 -14.59 5.05 8.49
C VAL A 7 -14.51 6.46 7.92
N LEU A 8 -15.61 7.22 7.83
CA LEU A 8 -15.60 8.61 7.39
C LEU A 8 -14.81 9.52 8.33
N ASP A 9 -14.94 9.35 9.64
CA ASP A 9 -14.18 10.09 10.65
C ASP A 9 -12.67 9.84 10.50
N ALA A 10 -12.26 8.64 10.07
CA ALA A 10 -10.85 8.36 9.80
C ALA A 10 -10.25 9.24 8.70
N PHE A 11 -11.06 9.65 7.72
CA PHE A 11 -10.63 10.48 6.61
C PHE A 11 -10.77 11.98 6.91
N VAL A 12 -11.85 12.39 7.58
CA VAL A 12 -12.20 13.80 7.77
C VAL A 12 -11.71 14.35 9.11
N ALA A 13 -11.66 13.51 10.15
CA ALA A 13 -11.28 13.89 11.51
C ALA A 13 -10.47 12.77 12.20
N PRO A 14 -9.27 12.42 11.69
CA PRO A 14 -8.48 11.30 12.19
C PRO A 14 -8.15 11.39 13.68
N SER A 15 -8.08 12.61 14.24
CA SER A 15 -7.91 12.78 15.70
C SER A 15 -9.16 12.36 16.48
N ALA A 16 -10.36 12.61 15.95
CA ALA A 16 -11.63 12.23 16.58
C ALA A 16 -11.87 10.72 16.51
N LEU A 17 -11.36 10.05 15.47
CA LEU A 17 -11.32 8.58 15.40
C LEU A 17 -10.62 8.02 16.63
N PHE A 18 -9.41 8.50 16.94
CA PHE A 18 -8.57 7.98 18.02
C PHE A 18 -9.03 8.38 19.43
N GLU A 19 -9.86 9.42 19.57
CA GLU A 19 -10.48 9.79 20.85
C GLU A 19 -11.58 8.82 21.28
N ARG A 20 -12.20 8.11 20.33
CA ARG A 20 -13.30 7.17 20.58
C ARG A 20 -12.91 5.72 20.24
N PHE A 21 -11.63 5.48 20.03
CA PHE A 21 -11.12 4.24 19.49
C PHE A 21 -11.07 3.15 20.56
N GLU A 22 -12.01 2.21 20.47
CA GLU A 22 -11.98 0.97 21.23
C GLU A 22 -11.35 -0.13 20.36
N TYR A 23 -10.31 -0.80 20.88
CA TYR A 23 -9.61 -1.89 20.18
C TYR A 23 -10.53 -3.10 19.94
N ASN A 24 -11.35 -3.05 18.89
CA ASN A 24 -12.25 -4.13 18.55
C ASN A 24 -11.75 -4.92 17.34
N GLN A 25 -11.61 -6.23 17.53
CA GLN A 25 -11.25 -7.19 16.48
C GLN A 25 -12.13 -7.04 15.25
N ARG A 26 -13.45 -6.99 15.43
CA ARG A 26 -14.39 -7.04 14.31
C ARG A 26 -14.21 -5.84 13.38
N GLN A 27 -14.06 -4.64 13.94
CA GLN A 27 -13.96 -3.43 13.12
C GLN A 27 -12.62 -3.35 12.39
N SER A 28 -11.53 -3.75 13.05
CA SER A 28 -10.19 -3.76 12.43
C SER A 28 -10.08 -4.78 11.30
N SER A 29 -10.69 -5.95 11.45
CA SER A 29 -10.78 -6.93 10.36
C SER A 29 -11.62 -6.45 9.19
N ILE A 30 -12.69 -5.68 9.44
CA ILE A 30 -13.51 -5.09 8.37
C ILE A 30 -12.68 -4.12 7.50
N VAL A 31 -11.80 -3.32 8.09
CA VAL A 31 -10.91 -2.41 7.33
C VAL A 31 -10.06 -3.20 6.33
N LEU A 32 -9.41 -4.28 6.78
CA LEU A 32 -8.56 -5.11 5.92
C LEU A 32 -9.36 -5.84 4.83
N VAL A 33 -10.57 -6.31 5.14
CA VAL A 33 -11.46 -6.97 4.16
C VAL A 33 -11.91 -5.97 3.09
N ILE A 34 -12.34 -4.77 3.49
CA ILE A 34 -12.72 -3.70 2.55
C ILE A 34 -11.53 -3.34 1.66
N LEU A 35 -10.35 -3.13 2.26
CA LEU A 35 -9.15 -2.79 1.52
C LEU A 35 -8.78 -3.89 0.52
N SER A 36 -8.79 -5.15 0.94
CA SER A 36 -8.47 -6.30 0.08
C SER A 36 -9.47 -6.47 -1.06
N GLY A 37 -10.77 -6.33 -0.78
CA GLY A 37 -11.82 -6.37 -1.79
C GLY A 37 -11.67 -5.23 -2.80
N LEU A 38 -11.39 -4.02 -2.33
CA LEU A 38 -11.16 -2.87 -3.20
C LEU A 38 -9.93 -3.05 -4.08
N ILE A 39 -8.83 -3.60 -3.55
CA ILE A 39 -7.63 -3.95 -4.33
C ILE A 39 -8.00 -4.90 -5.47
N LEU A 40 -8.67 -6.03 -5.17
CA LEU A 40 -9.04 -7.02 -6.18
C LEU A 40 -9.96 -6.43 -7.24
N VAL A 41 -10.99 -5.70 -6.83
CA VAL A 41 -11.94 -5.07 -7.76
C VAL A 41 -11.24 -4.05 -8.64
N SER A 42 -10.37 -3.21 -8.08
CA SER A 42 -9.65 -2.18 -8.85
C SER A 42 -8.76 -2.81 -9.92
N TYR A 43 -7.96 -3.83 -9.57
CA TYR A 43 -7.11 -4.50 -10.54
C TYR A 43 -7.90 -5.34 -11.55
N TYR A 44 -8.97 -6.01 -11.12
CA TYR A 44 -9.86 -6.73 -12.02
C TYR A 44 -10.43 -5.80 -13.10
N LEU A 45 -10.95 -4.64 -12.70
CA LEU A 45 -11.50 -3.65 -13.62
C LEU A 45 -10.42 -3.01 -14.50
N PHE A 46 -9.24 -2.71 -13.94
CA PHE A 46 -8.13 -2.10 -14.67
C PHE A 46 -7.60 -3.02 -15.78
N PHE A 47 -7.17 -4.23 -15.43
CA PHE A 47 -6.61 -5.18 -16.39
C PHE A 47 -7.69 -5.81 -17.27
N GLY A 48 -8.88 -6.08 -16.72
CA GLY A 48 -9.99 -6.67 -17.48
C GLY A 48 -10.59 -5.75 -18.54
N GLY A 49 -10.34 -4.44 -18.45
CA GLY A 49 -10.68 -3.48 -19.50
C GLY A 49 -9.70 -3.46 -20.67
N MET A 50 -8.45 -3.89 -20.47
CA MET A 50 -7.38 -3.79 -21.48
C MET A 50 -7.43 -4.93 -22.49
N THR A 51 -6.93 -4.65 -23.70
CA THR A 51 -6.71 -5.68 -24.71
C THR A 51 -5.52 -6.57 -24.35
N ASN A 52 -5.58 -7.85 -24.74
CA ASN A 52 -4.47 -8.78 -24.49
C ASN A 52 -3.21 -8.37 -25.27
N GLU A 53 -3.40 -7.84 -26.48
CA GLU A 53 -2.31 -7.34 -27.32
C GLU A 53 -1.57 -6.19 -26.64
N TRP A 54 -2.30 -5.25 -26.02
CA TRP A 54 -1.71 -4.16 -25.26
C TRP A 54 -0.97 -4.66 -24.02
N LEU A 55 -1.59 -5.54 -23.22
CA LEU A 55 -0.96 -6.10 -22.03
C LEU A 55 0.30 -6.90 -22.36
N LEU A 56 0.27 -7.70 -23.44
CA LEU A 56 1.43 -8.42 -23.92
C LEU A 56 2.55 -7.47 -24.32
N ALA A 57 2.24 -6.42 -25.07
CA ALA A 57 3.22 -5.43 -25.49
C ALA A 57 3.87 -4.73 -24.28
N GLN A 58 3.07 -4.34 -23.30
CA GLN A 58 3.54 -3.72 -22.04
C GLN A 58 4.43 -4.67 -21.23
N GLN A 59 4.09 -5.96 -21.13
CA GLN A 59 4.92 -6.95 -20.43
C GLN A 59 6.22 -7.22 -21.16
N LEU A 60 6.20 -7.30 -22.50
CA LEU A 60 7.41 -7.50 -23.29
C LEU A 60 8.37 -6.32 -23.19
N ASP A 61 7.85 -5.10 -23.13
CA ASP A 61 8.66 -3.89 -22.96
C ASP A 61 9.46 -3.91 -21.64
N GLN A 62 8.92 -4.57 -20.61
CA GLN A 62 9.60 -4.72 -19.32
C GLN A 62 10.72 -5.78 -19.30
N VAL A 63 10.72 -6.74 -20.23
CA VAL A 63 11.71 -7.84 -20.24
C VAL A 63 12.99 -7.47 -20.99
N GLY A 64 13.02 -6.31 -21.65
CA GLY A 64 14.21 -5.80 -22.35
C GLY A 64 14.47 -6.50 -23.69
N GLU A 65 15.70 -6.40 -24.20
CA GLU A 65 16.06 -6.98 -25.49
C GLU A 65 16.19 -8.51 -25.40
N LEU A 66 15.33 -9.22 -26.14
CA LEU A 66 15.34 -10.67 -26.29
C LEU A 66 15.74 -11.05 -27.72
N SER A 67 16.41 -12.19 -27.89
CA SER A 67 16.55 -12.79 -29.22
C SER A 67 15.19 -13.21 -29.78
N ILE A 68 15.10 -13.43 -31.10
CA ILE A 68 13.84 -13.80 -31.77
C ILE A 68 13.21 -15.06 -31.14
N GLN A 69 14.03 -16.08 -30.88
CA GLN A 69 13.56 -17.34 -30.26
C GLN A 69 13.11 -17.13 -28.82
N GLU A 70 13.85 -16.36 -28.01
CA GLU A 70 13.46 -16.06 -26.63
C GLU A 70 12.18 -15.24 -26.57
N ARG A 71 11.99 -14.31 -27.52
CA ARG A 71 10.78 -13.49 -27.61
C ARG A 71 9.54 -14.31 -27.92
N GLU A 72 9.62 -15.26 -28.86
CA GLU A 72 8.50 -16.16 -29.18
C GLU A 72 8.11 -17.02 -27.97
N ILE A 73 9.11 -17.57 -27.26
CA ILE A 73 8.89 -18.36 -26.04
C ILE A 73 8.26 -17.49 -24.94
N ALA A 74 8.79 -16.28 -24.71
CA ALA A 74 8.26 -15.35 -23.72
C ALA A 74 6.82 -14.95 -24.04
N GLN A 75 6.50 -14.70 -25.31
CA GLN A 75 5.15 -14.39 -25.77
C GLN A 75 4.17 -15.53 -25.49
N ASP A 76 4.53 -16.77 -25.85
CA ASP A 76 3.68 -17.94 -25.60
C ASP A 76 3.42 -18.15 -24.10
N MET A 77 4.45 -17.95 -23.26
CA MET A 77 4.29 -18.03 -21.80
C MET A 77 3.41 -16.92 -21.24
N MET A 78 3.66 -15.66 -21.65
CA MET A 78 2.90 -14.49 -21.18
C MET A 78 1.43 -14.60 -21.58
N MET A 79 1.13 -14.98 -22.82
CA MET A 79 -0.25 -15.15 -23.29
C MET A 79 -1.07 -16.11 -22.43
N LYS A 80 -0.43 -17.14 -21.86
CA LYS A 80 -1.09 -18.09 -20.94
C LYS A 80 -1.39 -17.50 -19.56
N THR A 81 -0.61 -16.50 -19.13
CA THR A 81 -0.75 -15.86 -17.81
C THR A 81 -1.56 -14.58 -17.86
N LEU A 82 -1.70 -13.94 -19.04
CA LEU A 82 -2.44 -12.69 -19.24
C LEU A 82 -3.83 -12.66 -18.55
N PRO A 83 -4.69 -13.68 -18.69
CA PRO A 83 -6.02 -13.67 -18.06
C PRO A 83 -5.99 -13.60 -16.52
N TYR A 84 -4.86 -13.95 -15.91
CA TYR A 84 -4.66 -14.00 -14.47
C TYR A 84 -3.82 -12.83 -13.93
N THR A 85 -3.39 -11.89 -14.79
CA THR A 85 -2.56 -10.74 -14.41
C THR A 85 -3.18 -9.94 -13.26
N TRP A 86 -4.48 -9.67 -13.34
CA TRP A 86 -5.21 -8.94 -12.28
C TRP A 86 -5.17 -9.65 -10.93
N ALA A 87 -5.31 -10.98 -10.93
CA ALA A 87 -5.34 -11.79 -9.73
C ALA A 87 -3.95 -11.90 -9.11
N PHE A 88 -2.93 -12.03 -9.96
CA PHE A 88 -1.54 -12.05 -9.54
C PHE A 88 -1.13 -10.70 -8.91
N VAL A 89 -1.31 -9.60 -9.64
CA VAL A 89 -0.94 -8.25 -9.16
C VAL A 89 -1.76 -7.86 -7.93
N GLY A 90 -3.08 -8.09 -7.95
CA GLY A 90 -3.95 -7.83 -6.82
C GLY A 90 -3.62 -8.69 -5.60
N GLY A 91 -3.39 -9.99 -5.79
CA GLY A 91 -2.98 -10.92 -4.74
C GLY A 91 -1.66 -10.52 -4.09
N MET A 92 -0.63 -10.24 -4.90
CA MET A 92 0.66 -9.77 -4.40
C MET A 92 0.55 -8.46 -3.63
N THR A 93 -0.30 -7.53 -4.09
CA THR A 93 -0.55 -6.27 -3.41
C THR A 93 -1.22 -6.48 -2.04
N ILE A 94 -2.19 -7.38 -1.92
CA ILE A 94 -2.83 -7.74 -0.64
C ILE A 94 -1.81 -8.36 0.30
N VAL A 95 -1.01 -9.31 -0.20
CA VAL A 95 0.05 -9.95 0.57
C VAL A 95 1.03 -8.90 1.11
N ALA A 96 1.48 -7.95 0.28
CA ALA A 96 2.35 -6.86 0.71
C ALA A 96 1.74 -5.98 1.83
N HIS A 97 0.45 -5.65 1.74
CA HIS A 97 -0.25 -4.92 2.80
C HIS A 97 -0.33 -5.73 4.10
N LEU A 98 -0.65 -7.03 4.02
CA LEU A 98 -0.68 -7.90 5.19
C LEU A 98 0.70 -8.04 5.83
N PHE A 99 1.76 -8.20 5.04
CA PHE A 99 3.14 -8.20 5.54
C PHE A 99 3.49 -6.88 6.22
N THR A 100 3.05 -5.74 5.67
CA THR A 100 3.24 -4.43 6.30
C THR A 100 2.55 -4.35 7.66
N VAL A 101 1.27 -4.75 7.73
CA VAL A 101 0.50 -4.74 8.98
C VAL A 101 1.13 -5.66 10.02
N LEU A 102 1.46 -6.89 9.64
CA LEU A 102 2.08 -7.87 10.54
C LEU A 102 3.47 -7.42 10.99
N GLY A 103 4.31 -6.97 10.07
CA GLY A 103 5.68 -6.52 10.34
C GLY A 103 5.71 -5.35 11.32
N LEU A 104 4.85 -4.34 11.12
CA LEU A 104 4.70 -3.24 12.07
C LEU A 104 4.16 -3.71 13.42
N SER A 105 3.18 -4.62 13.43
CA SER A 105 2.63 -5.16 14.69
C SER A 105 3.69 -5.91 15.50
N VAL A 106 4.55 -6.69 14.84
CA VAL A 106 5.70 -7.34 15.45
C VAL A 106 6.69 -6.30 15.97
N PHE A 107 7.02 -5.29 15.17
CA PHE A 107 7.91 -4.20 15.57
C PHE A 107 7.42 -3.49 16.84
N PHE A 108 6.15 -3.08 16.90
CA PHE A 108 5.58 -2.45 18.09
C PHE A 108 5.53 -3.39 19.30
N THR A 109 5.33 -4.70 19.08
CA THR A 109 5.37 -5.70 20.15
C THR A 109 6.78 -5.83 20.75
N PHE A 110 7.82 -5.79 19.92
CA PHE A 110 9.20 -5.74 20.42
C PHE A 110 9.48 -4.44 21.16
N LEU A 111 9.00 -3.34 20.63
CA LEU A 111 9.18 -2.02 21.21
C LEU A 111 8.50 -1.89 22.59
N ALA A 112 7.37 -2.56 22.77
CA ALA A 112 6.66 -2.63 24.05
C ALA A 112 7.47 -3.30 25.17
N LYS A 113 8.49 -4.11 24.84
CA LYS A 113 9.42 -4.69 25.83
C LYS A 113 10.42 -3.69 26.38
N VAL A 114 10.59 -2.53 25.72
CA VAL A 114 11.49 -1.47 26.18
C VAL A 114 10.76 -0.62 27.21
N SER A 115 11.11 -0.81 28.49
CA SER A 115 10.40 -0.20 29.63
C SER A 115 10.34 1.33 29.58
N SER A 116 11.36 1.99 29.04
CA SER A 116 11.43 3.45 28.91
C SER A 116 10.39 4.06 27.96
N ILE A 117 9.74 3.25 27.12
CA ILE A 117 8.76 3.70 26.12
C ILE A 117 7.34 3.77 26.73
N GLY A 118 7.06 3.00 27.78
CA GLY A 118 5.80 3.10 28.52
C GLY A 118 4.57 2.49 27.83
N ILE A 119 4.76 1.62 26.83
CA ILE A 119 3.68 0.95 26.07
C ILE A 119 3.60 -0.56 26.33
N GLY A 120 4.24 -1.06 27.40
CA GLY A 120 4.35 -2.49 27.71
C GLY A 120 3.04 -3.22 28.05
N LYS A 121 1.94 -2.47 28.27
CA LYS A 121 0.61 -3.04 28.53
C LYS A 121 -0.10 -3.55 27.27
N PHE A 122 0.37 -3.17 26.08
CA PHE A 122 -0.28 -3.49 24.81
C PHE A 122 0.33 -4.75 24.19
N THR A 123 -0.55 -5.58 23.63
CA THR A 123 -0.20 -6.87 23.04
C THR A 123 -0.05 -6.77 21.52
N PHE A 124 0.51 -7.81 20.89
CA PHE A 124 0.55 -7.93 19.42
C PHE A 124 -0.81 -7.70 18.77
N ARG A 125 -1.88 -8.20 19.39
CA ARG A 125 -3.25 -8.08 18.89
C ARG A 125 -3.72 -6.62 18.87
N ASP A 126 -3.37 -5.84 19.91
CA ASP A 126 -3.71 -4.42 19.99
C ASP A 126 -3.00 -3.63 18.88
N TRP A 127 -1.71 -3.95 18.64
CA TRP A 127 -0.93 -3.35 17.57
C TRP A 127 -1.46 -3.75 16.18
N PHE A 128 -1.84 -5.01 15.99
CA PHE A 128 -2.44 -5.46 14.74
C PHE A 128 -3.71 -4.69 14.39
N TYR A 129 -4.59 -4.49 15.38
CA TYR A 129 -5.79 -3.69 15.19
C TYR A 129 -5.44 -2.23 14.91
N PHE A 130 -4.59 -1.62 15.73
CA PHE A 130 -4.14 -0.25 15.52
C PHE A 130 -3.56 0.00 14.12
N ILE A 131 -2.64 -0.85 13.67
CA ILE A 131 -1.97 -0.72 12.37
C ILE A 131 -2.92 -0.98 11.20
N SER A 132 -3.93 -1.85 11.37
CA SER A 132 -4.97 -2.06 10.37
C SER A 132 -5.72 -0.75 10.07
N TRP A 133 -6.04 0.04 11.09
CA TRP A 133 -6.67 1.36 10.92
C TRP A 133 -5.72 2.38 10.29
N CYS A 134 -4.41 2.25 10.51
CA CYS A 134 -3.43 3.10 9.83
C CYS A 134 -3.37 2.86 8.31
N GLN A 135 -3.98 1.77 7.79
CA GLN A 135 -4.03 1.48 6.34
C GLN A 135 -5.18 2.19 5.60
N LEU A 136 -6.04 2.93 6.30
CA LEU A 136 -7.19 3.61 5.67
C LEU A 136 -6.86 4.51 4.49
N PRO A 137 -5.73 5.26 4.47
CA PRO A 137 -5.34 6.06 3.31
C PRO A 137 -5.29 5.26 2.01
N TRP A 138 -4.94 3.98 2.07
CA TRP A 138 -4.89 3.12 0.90
C TRP A 138 -6.27 2.87 0.28
N ILE A 139 -7.35 2.95 1.05
CA ILE A 139 -8.71 2.91 0.48
C ILE A 139 -8.90 4.08 -0.48
N VAL A 140 -8.46 5.28 -0.09
CA VAL A 140 -8.50 6.47 -0.96
C VAL A 140 -7.60 6.27 -2.18
N ASN A 141 -6.43 5.65 -2.02
CA ASN A 141 -5.56 5.31 -3.14
C ASN A 141 -6.28 4.49 -4.22
N TYR A 142 -6.94 3.40 -3.83
CA TYR A 142 -7.58 2.49 -4.79
C TYR A 142 -8.90 3.04 -5.35
N VAL A 143 -9.64 3.86 -4.57
CA VAL A 143 -10.77 4.62 -5.11
C VAL A 143 -10.28 5.64 -6.15
N GLY A 144 -9.20 6.38 -5.85
CA GLY A 144 -8.60 7.34 -6.77
C GLY A 144 -8.06 6.67 -8.04
N PHE A 145 -7.36 5.54 -7.88
CA PHE A 145 -6.91 4.71 -9.01
C PHE A 145 -8.08 4.26 -9.88
N SER A 146 -9.14 3.74 -9.25
CA SER A 146 -10.37 3.34 -9.95
C SER A 146 -11.01 4.48 -10.71
N PHE A 147 -11.12 5.65 -10.07
CA PHE A 147 -11.65 6.84 -10.72
C PHE A 147 -10.82 7.26 -11.94
N LEU A 148 -9.48 7.25 -11.83
CA LEU A 148 -8.59 7.62 -12.92
C LEU A 148 -8.82 6.78 -14.16
N PHE A 149 -8.77 5.45 -14.06
CA PHE A 149 -8.93 4.60 -15.24
C PHE A 149 -10.38 4.55 -15.74
N LEU A 150 -11.39 4.62 -14.86
CA LEU A 150 -12.80 4.65 -15.28
C LEU A 150 -13.19 5.97 -15.97
N SER A 151 -12.47 7.06 -15.68
CA SER A 151 -12.65 8.35 -16.33
C SER A 151 -11.92 8.49 -17.67
N SER A 152 -11.07 7.52 -18.02
CA SER A 152 -10.32 7.53 -19.27
C SER A 152 -11.23 7.33 -20.48
N SER A 153 -10.89 7.99 -21.59
CA SER A 153 -11.52 7.75 -22.90
C SER A 153 -11.02 6.48 -23.59
N THR A 154 -9.91 5.90 -23.13
CA THR A 154 -9.31 4.67 -23.67
C THR A 154 -9.19 3.61 -22.59
N SER A 155 -9.41 2.36 -22.97
CA SER A 155 -9.26 1.21 -22.08
C SER A 155 -7.80 0.76 -21.93
N ASP A 156 -7.02 0.91 -23.00
CA ASP A 156 -5.59 0.58 -23.02
C ASP A 156 -4.80 1.72 -22.37
N LEU A 157 -4.44 1.52 -21.10
CA LEU A 157 -3.74 2.47 -20.26
C LEU A 157 -2.34 1.96 -19.91
N PRO A 158 -1.36 2.85 -19.66
CA PRO A 158 -0.03 2.46 -19.25
C PRO A 158 -0.06 1.79 -17.87
N LEU A 159 0.75 0.73 -17.68
CA LEU A 159 0.82 -0.02 -16.42
C LEU A 159 1.37 0.83 -15.25
N SER A 160 2.14 1.88 -15.55
CA SER A 160 2.63 2.84 -14.55
C SER A 160 1.51 3.56 -13.80
N LEU A 161 0.28 3.60 -14.33
CA LEU A 161 -0.87 4.20 -13.65
C LEU A 161 -1.18 3.55 -12.29
N ILE A 162 -0.78 2.29 -12.08
CA ILE A 162 -0.88 1.61 -10.78
C ILE A 162 -0.16 2.41 -9.67
N HIS A 163 0.88 3.15 -10.03
CA HIS A 163 1.71 3.94 -9.14
C HIS A 163 1.47 5.45 -9.28
N TYR A 164 0.29 5.89 -9.74
CA TYR A 164 -0.02 7.30 -10.06
C TYR A 164 0.30 8.31 -8.92
N ALA A 165 0.26 7.88 -7.67
CA ALA A 165 0.51 8.72 -6.49
C ALA A 165 1.92 8.54 -5.89
N SER A 166 2.83 7.88 -6.62
CA SER A 166 4.22 7.73 -6.23
C SER A 166 4.99 9.05 -6.41
N LEU A 167 6.10 9.21 -5.70
CA LEU A 167 6.97 10.37 -5.87
C LEU A 167 7.52 10.42 -7.30
N ASP A 168 7.82 9.26 -7.88
CA ASP A 168 8.23 9.14 -9.27
C ASP A 168 7.21 9.81 -10.21
N GLN A 169 5.96 9.32 -10.23
CA GLN A 169 4.93 9.80 -11.15
C GLN A 169 4.52 11.25 -10.89
N LEU A 170 4.62 11.71 -9.64
CA LEU A 170 4.24 13.08 -9.28
C LEU A 170 5.30 14.12 -9.60
N PHE A 171 6.60 13.76 -9.55
CA PHE A 171 7.68 14.75 -9.59
C PHE A 171 8.86 14.41 -10.51
N PHE A 172 9.20 13.14 -10.71
CA PHE A 172 10.46 12.76 -11.36
C PHE A 172 10.27 12.17 -12.77
N ASN A 173 9.22 11.38 -12.98
CA ASN A 173 8.93 10.67 -14.24
C ASN A 173 10.16 9.93 -14.80
N LEU A 174 10.81 9.14 -13.94
CA LEU A 174 11.99 8.37 -14.32
C LEU A 174 11.64 7.25 -15.29
N SER A 175 12.65 6.82 -16.04
CA SER A 175 12.55 5.61 -16.85
C SER A 175 12.69 4.37 -15.97
N SER A 176 12.14 3.24 -16.40
CA SER A 176 12.26 1.96 -15.68
C SER A 176 13.70 1.46 -15.52
N ASN A 177 14.63 2.01 -16.32
CA ASN A 177 16.06 1.66 -16.29
C ASN A 177 16.85 2.49 -15.27
N ASP A 178 16.27 3.54 -14.70
CA ASP A 178 16.93 4.35 -13.68
C ASP A 178 17.02 3.59 -12.36
N SER A 179 18.18 3.59 -11.71
CA SER A 179 18.38 2.80 -10.48
C SER A 179 17.42 3.22 -9.35
N ALA A 180 17.07 4.51 -9.29
CA ALA A 180 16.15 5.06 -8.31
C ALA A 180 14.66 4.82 -8.62
N TYR A 181 14.31 4.31 -9.81
CA TYR A 181 12.92 4.13 -10.26
C TYR A 181 12.11 3.30 -9.26
N GLY A 182 12.64 2.13 -8.85
CA GLY A 182 11.94 1.24 -7.91
C GLY A 182 11.70 1.89 -6.54
N LEU A 183 12.66 2.65 -6.04
CA LEU A 183 12.57 3.35 -4.76
C LEU A 183 11.52 4.47 -4.81
N LEU A 184 11.58 5.33 -5.83
CA LEU A 184 10.65 6.46 -5.98
C LEU A 184 9.23 6.03 -6.36
N THR A 185 9.08 4.88 -7.02
CA THR A 185 7.79 4.25 -7.29
C THR A 185 7.15 3.70 -6.00
N SER A 186 7.97 3.23 -5.05
CA SER A 186 7.52 2.68 -3.77
C SER A 186 7.15 3.75 -2.73
N LEU A 187 7.80 4.91 -2.80
CA LEU A 187 7.46 6.07 -1.97
C LEU A 187 6.24 6.76 -2.56
N ASN A 188 5.12 6.76 -1.83
CA ASN A 188 3.89 7.37 -2.31
C ASN A 188 3.19 8.21 -1.23
N LEU A 189 2.24 9.03 -1.68
CA LEU A 189 1.50 9.95 -0.81
C LEU A 189 0.75 9.21 0.32
N PHE A 190 0.19 8.03 0.03
CA PHE A 190 -0.65 7.28 0.96
C PHE A 190 0.15 6.56 2.05
N LEU A 191 1.41 6.23 1.79
CA LEU A 191 2.37 5.80 2.80
C LEU A 191 2.63 6.93 3.81
N LEU A 192 2.93 8.14 3.34
CA LEU A 192 3.16 9.31 4.20
C LEU A 192 1.92 9.65 5.03
N TRP A 193 0.74 9.51 4.43
CA TRP A 193 -0.52 9.66 5.15
C TRP A 193 -0.72 8.55 6.20
N SER A 194 -0.39 7.30 5.88
CA SER A 194 -0.47 6.18 6.84
C SER A 194 0.45 6.40 8.05
N ILE A 195 1.67 6.92 7.83
CA ILE A 195 2.59 7.35 8.90
C ILE A 195 1.96 8.45 9.75
N THR A 196 1.33 9.44 9.11
CA THR A 196 0.68 10.56 9.81
C THR A 196 -0.46 10.09 10.70
N ILE A 197 -1.31 9.17 10.22
CA ILE A 197 -2.37 8.55 11.02
C ILE A 197 -1.78 7.76 12.19
N SER A 198 -0.70 7.00 11.96
CA SER A 198 0.02 6.29 13.01
C SER A 198 0.52 7.23 14.10
N ILE A 199 1.10 8.38 13.75
CA ILE A 199 1.58 9.38 14.71
C ILE A 199 0.43 9.90 15.57
N LEU A 200 -0.69 10.29 14.95
CA LEU A 200 -1.86 10.79 15.68
C LEU A 200 -2.42 9.74 16.63
N GLY A 201 -2.50 8.49 16.19
CA GLY A 201 -2.98 7.38 16.99
C GLY A 201 -2.06 7.03 18.16
N LEU A 202 -0.74 6.99 17.95
CA LEU A 202 0.23 6.80 19.04
C LEU A 202 0.14 7.92 20.09
N ARG A 203 -0.07 9.16 19.67
CA ARG A 203 -0.23 10.28 20.60
C ARG A 203 -1.53 10.18 21.40
N LYS A 204 -2.64 9.85 20.75
CA LYS A 204 -3.98 9.87 21.37
C LYS A 204 -4.29 8.61 22.16
N CYS A 205 -4.10 7.43 21.58
CA CYS A 205 -4.46 6.16 22.21
C CYS A 205 -3.39 5.64 23.19
N PHE A 206 -2.13 6.02 22.98
CA PHE A 206 -0.99 5.50 23.76
C PHE A 206 -0.29 6.58 24.59
N ASN A 207 -0.79 7.83 24.58
CA ASN A 207 -0.26 8.98 25.31
C ASN A 207 1.25 9.23 25.05
N MET A 208 1.70 8.93 23.83
CA MET A 208 3.10 9.03 23.45
C MET A 208 3.51 10.48 23.21
N LYS A 209 4.73 10.86 23.63
CA LYS A 209 5.30 12.19 23.35
C LYS A 209 5.37 12.43 21.84
N PRO A 210 5.08 13.64 21.33
CA PRO A 210 4.99 13.91 19.90
C PRO A 210 6.24 13.49 19.10
N MET A 211 7.44 13.88 19.55
CA MET A 211 8.69 13.50 18.88
C MET A 211 8.89 11.98 18.85
N MET A 212 8.58 11.29 19.95
CA MET A 212 8.72 9.84 20.02
C MET A 212 7.74 9.15 19.06
N ALA A 213 6.50 9.65 18.95
CA ALA A 213 5.52 9.12 18.01
C ALA A 213 5.98 9.28 16.55
N VAL A 214 6.55 10.45 16.20
CA VAL A 214 7.14 10.68 14.86
C VAL A 214 8.25 9.68 14.58
N PHE A 215 9.24 9.57 15.47
CA PHE A 215 10.36 8.67 15.28
C PHE A 215 9.92 7.21 15.17
N ILE A 216 9.11 6.73 16.11
CA ILE A 216 8.69 5.32 16.11
C ILE A 216 7.83 4.98 14.89
N SER A 217 6.88 5.84 14.50
CA SER A 217 6.03 5.58 13.34
C SER A 217 6.81 5.60 12.02
N ALA A 218 7.79 6.50 11.87
CA ALA A 218 8.53 6.63 10.62
C ALA A 218 9.73 5.67 10.52
N PHE A 219 10.31 5.25 11.65
CA PHE A 219 11.54 4.47 11.70
C PHE A 219 11.51 3.18 10.86
N PRO A 220 10.48 2.33 10.90
CA PRO A 220 10.46 1.10 10.09
C PRO A 220 10.59 1.38 8.60
N TYR A 221 9.97 2.46 8.13
CA TYR A 221 10.00 2.85 6.72
C TYR A 221 11.36 3.44 6.36
N PHE A 222 11.91 4.33 7.18
CA PHE A 222 13.26 4.87 6.95
C PHE A 222 14.34 3.78 7.00
N ALA A 223 14.22 2.81 7.89
CA ALA A 223 15.13 1.66 7.93
C ALA A 223 15.02 0.83 6.64
N PHE A 224 13.80 0.51 6.20
CA PHE A 224 13.58 -0.24 4.97
C PHE A 224 14.10 0.48 3.72
N PHE A 225 13.66 1.72 3.49
CA PHE A 225 14.09 2.51 2.32
C PHE A 225 15.55 2.93 2.39
N GLY A 226 16.08 3.21 3.60
CA GLY A 226 17.48 3.55 3.79
C GLY A 226 18.41 2.37 3.49
N ILE A 227 18.03 1.16 3.89
CA ILE A 227 18.76 -0.05 3.50
C ILE A 227 18.70 -0.25 1.98
N TRP A 228 17.52 -0.13 1.37
CA TRP A 228 17.37 -0.26 -0.08
C TRP A 228 18.19 0.78 -0.85
N PHE A 229 18.21 2.03 -0.38
CA PHE A 229 19.02 3.10 -0.99
C PHE A 229 20.52 2.77 -1.07
N LEU A 230 21.05 1.91 -0.20
CA LEU A 230 22.46 1.48 -0.26
C LEU A 230 22.77 0.52 -1.43
N PHE A 231 21.74 -0.04 -2.06
CA PHE A 231 21.86 -0.99 -3.18
C PHE A 231 21.45 -0.41 -4.53
N VAL A 232 21.08 0.88 -4.55
CA VAL A 232 20.61 1.65 -5.72
C VAL A 232 21.72 2.58 -6.21
#